data_AF-K0JQH8-F1
#
_entry.id   AF-K0JQH8-F1
#
_cell.length_a   1.000
_cell.length_b   1.000
_cell.length_c   1.000
_cell.angle_alpha   90.00
_cell.angle_beta   90.00
_cell.angle_gamma   90.00
#
_symmetry.space_group_name_H-M   'P 1'
#
loop_
_entity.id
_entity.type
_entity.pdbx_description
1 polymer ?
#
loop_
_entity_poly.entity_id
_entity_poly.type
_entity_poly.pdbx_seq_one_letter_code
_entity_poly.pdbx_strand_id
1 'polypeptide(L)'
;MISHASVVPAQRSGDTGSEVAEVSAVERYKEMVGLAGAAVEKMRDQDRDRVRDLLARLAASQDRMAELIEQEKLTQVGVRLLWEAAVEALWEERWMQMKPVPEPDESVPARDQRDYLTAMDVAYQSLEDTLQKRGLLRRKSS
;
A
#
# COMPACT_ATOMS: atom_id res chain seq x y z
N MET A 1 38.34 75.84 42.99
CA MET A 1 38.06 74.74 43.94
C MET A 1 36.59 74.76 44.29
N ILE A 2 35.77 73.96 43.60
CA ILE A 2 34.37 73.73 43.94
C ILE A 2 34.16 72.23 43.83
N SER A 3 33.98 71.60 44.99
CA SER A 3 33.85 70.16 45.17
C SER A 3 32.55 69.65 44.52
N HIS A 4 32.66 68.70 43.60
CA HIS A 4 31.51 67.92 43.14
C HIS A 4 31.14 66.92 44.24
N ALA A 5 30.04 67.17 44.94
CA ALA A 5 29.43 66.20 45.83
C ALA A 5 28.79 65.09 44.97
N SER A 6 29.42 63.91 44.96
CA SER A 6 28.87 62.69 44.38
C SER A 6 27.69 62.23 45.23
N VAL A 7 26.47 62.44 44.75
CA VAL A 7 25.25 61.91 45.37
C VAL A 7 25.10 60.47 44.90
N VAL A 8 25.68 59.54 45.67
CA VAL A 8 25.43 58.10 45.55
C VAL A 8 24.04 57.82 46.14
N PRO A 9 23.10 57.20 45.41
CA PRO A 9 21.83 56.79 46.01
C PRO A 9 22.09 55.68 47.03
N ALA A 10 21.57 55.86 48.23
CA ALA A 10 21.67 54.90 49.32
C ALA A 10 21.14 53.53 48.89
N GLN A 11 21.98 52.50 49.04
CA GLN A 11 21.50 51.12 49.01
C GLN A 11 20.50 50.95 50.15
N ARG A 12 19.23 50.75 49.78
CA ARG A 12 18.16 50.41 50.71
C ARG A 12 18.35 48.96 51.16
N SER A 13 19.18 48.76 52.18
CA SER A 13 19.08 47.59 53.06
C SER A 13 17.82 47.74 53.89
N GLY A 14 16.87 46.83 53.70
CA GLY A 14 15.57 46.87 54.34
C GLY A 14 14.68 45.75 53.84
N ASP A 15 15.03 44.54 54.28
CA ASP A 15 14.19 43.37 54.46
C ASP A 15 12.73 43.70 54.79
N THR A 16 11.78 43.13 54.04
CA THR A 16 10.53 42.48 54.52
C THR A 16 9.51 42.33 53.38
N GLY A 17 9.20 41.07 53.04
CA GLY A 17 7.87 40.65 52.59
C GLY A 17 7.43 41.02 51.17
N SER A 18 7.85 40.24 50.18
CA SER A 18 6.92 39.83 49.12
C SER A 18 6.92 38.31 49.05
N GLU A 19 5.95 37.76 49.76
CA GLU A 19 5.64 36.36 49.98
C GLU A 19 5.00 35.76 48.71
N VAL A 20 5.72 35.81 47.60
CA VAL A 20 5.51 34.87 46.51
C VAL A 20 6.71 33.95 46.60
N ALA A 21 6.50 32.74 47.14
CA ALA A 21 7.55 31.73 47.19
C ALA A 21 8.11 31.55 45.77
N GLU A 22 9.24 32.20 45.48
CA GLU A 22 10.01 31.98 44.28
C GLU A 22 10.52 30.56 44.37
N VAL A 23 9.82 29.64 43.70
CA VAL A 23 10.22 28.26 43.51
C VAL A 23 11.73 28.23 43.21
N SER A 24 12.48 27.50 44.02
CA SER A 24 13.94 27.44 43.94
C SER A 24 14.36 27.06 42.52
N ALA A 25 15.46 27.61 42.01
CA ALA A 25 15.94 27.28 40.65
C ALA A 25 16.07 25.76 40.43
N VAL A 26 16.36 25.01 41.50
CA VAL A 26 16.42 23.54 41.50
C VAL A 26 15.04 22.90 41.31
N GLU A 27 14.01 23.45 41.93
CA GLU A 27 12.63 22.96 41.80
C GLU A 27 12.08 23.25 40.40
N ARG A 28 12.34 24.45 39.86
CA ARG A 28 12.02 24.79 38.45
C ARG A 28 12.75 23.88 37.46
N TYR A 29 14.02 23.57 37.71
CA TYR A 29 14.76 22.63 36.88
C TYR A 29 14.16 21.21 36.92
N LYS A 30 13.80 20.71 38.11
CA LYS A 30 13.15 19.40 38.26
C LYS A 30 11.80 19.35 37.56
N GLU A 31 11.01 20.42 37.64
CA GLU A 31 9.74 20.53 36.94
C GLU A 31 9.93 20.49 35.43
N MET A 32 10.85 21.28 34.88
CA MET A 32 11.17 21.27 33.45
C MET A 32 11.64 19.90 32.95
N VAL A 33 12.54 19.25 33.69
CA VAL A 33 13.01 17.89 33.35
C VAL A 33 11.88 16.88 33.45
N GLY A 34 11.00 17.00 34.45
CA GLY A 34 9.80 16.16 34.59
C GLY A 34 8.85 16.31 33.41
N LEU A 35 8.59 17.54 32.97
CA LEU A 35 7.75 17.83 31.80
C LEU A 35 8.39 17.29 30.51
N ALA A 36 9.70 17.46 30.33
CA ALA A 36 10.43 16.92 29.19
C ALA A 36 10.36 15.38 29.17
N GLY A 37 10.56 14.73 30.33
CA GLY A 37 10.44 13.28 30.47
C GLY A 37 9.03 12.77 30.12
N ALA A 38 7.99 13.43 30.65
CA ALA A 38 6.59 13.08 30.35
C ALA A 38 6.26 13.27 28.87
N ALA A 39 6.77 14.33 28.23
CA ALA A 39 6.59 14.56 26.80
C ALA A 39 7.25 13.47 25.94
N VAL A 40 8.47 13.03 26.32
CA VAL A 40 9.19 11.95 25.63
C VAL A 40 8.45 10.62 25.78
N GLU A 41 7.95 10.28 26.97
CA GLU A 41 7.19 9.04 27.16
C GLU A 41 5.88 9.07 26.35
N LYS A 42 5.16 10.20 26.34
CA LYS A 42 3.98 10.36 25.50
C LYS A 42 4.29 10.20 24.01
N MET A 43 5.41 10.75 23.54
CA MET A 43 5.87 10.58 22.16
C MET A 43 6.17 9.10 21.86
N ARG A 44 6.86 8.41 22.78
CA ARG A 44 7.16 6.97 22.63
C ARG A 44 5.90 6.11 22.59
N ASP A 45 4.89 6.43 23.40
CA ASP A 45 3.60 5.73 23.36
C ASP A 45 2.92 5.90 22.00
N GLN A 46 2.89 7.14 21.48
CA GLN A 46 2.34 7.44 20.16
C GLN A 46 3.11 6.73 19.05
N ASP A 47 4.44 6.69 19.13
CA ASP A 47 5.29 6.00 18.17
C ASP A 47 5.03 4.48 18.20
N ARG A 48 4.89 3.87 19.38
CA ARG A 48 4.56 2.44 19.49
C ARG A 48 3.20 2.13 18.87
N ASP A 49 2.20 2.96 19.13
CA ASP A 49 0.88 2.82 18.52
C ASP A 49 0.94 2.98 16.99
N ARG A 50 1.74 3.95 16.51
CA ARG A 50 1.93 4.19 15.09
C ARG A 50 2.65 3.04 14.39
N VAL A 51 3.69 2.51 15.00
CA VAL A 51 4.43 1.34 14.50
C VAL A 51 3.50 0.13 14.41
N ARG A 52 2.68 -0.11 15.44
CA ARG A 52 1.67 -1.18 15.42
C ARG A 52 0.69 -1.03 14.25
N ASP A 53 0.13 0.16 14.04
CA ASP A 53 -0.77 0.43 12.90
C ASP A 53 -0.08 0.18 11.56
N LEU A 54 1.15 0.69 11.39
CA LEU A 54 1.90 0.54 10.15
C LEU A 54 2.25 -0.93 9.87
N LEU A 55 2.64 -1.70 10.88
CA LEU A 55 2.90 -3.13 10.73
C LEU A 55 1.63 -3.90 10.35
N ALA A 56 0.48 -3.59 10.96
CA ALA A 56 -0.79 -4.21 10.59
C ALA A 56 -1.18 -3.89 9.14
N ARG A 57 -1.00 -2.63 8.71
CA ARG A 57 -1.27 -2.21 7.33
C ARG A 57 -0.30 -2.85 6.33
N LEU A 58 0.97 -3.01 6.71
CA LEU A 58 1.98 -3.68 5.88
C LEU A 58 1.63 -5.16 5.70
N ALA A 59 1.30 -5.87 6.78
CA ALA A 59 0.89 -7.27 6.72
C ALA A 59 -0.34 -7.44 5.81
N ALA A 60 -1.39 -6.63 6.02
CA ALA A 60 -2.58 -6.67 5.17
C ALA A 60 -2.29 -6.33 3.70
N SER A 61 -1.27 -5.51 3.42
CA SER A 61 -0.83 -5.25 2.05
C SER A 61 -0.07 -6.43 1.45
N GLN A 62 0.76 -7.11 2.24
CA GLN A 62 1.50 -8.30 1.82
C GLN A 62 0.54 -9.45 1.51
N ASP A 63 -0.48 -9.65 2.33
CA ASP A 63 -1.53 -10.65 2.10
C ASP A 63 -2.26 -10.39 0.78
N ARG A 64 -2.71 -9.15 0.54
CA ARG A 64 -3.32 -8.77 -0.74
C ARG A 64 -2.40 -8.98 -1.94
N MET A 65 -1.10 -8.67 -1.81
CA MET A 65 -0.14 -8.92 -2.90
C MET A 65 0.03 -10.42 -3.15
N ALA A 66 0.08 -11.24 -2.11
CA ALA A 66 0.20 -12.69 -2.24
C ALA A 66 -1.03 -13.27 -2.97
N GLU A 67 -2.24 -12.84 -2.59
CA GLU A 67 -3.49 -13.22 -3.28
C GLU A 67 -3.47 -12.83 -4.76
N LEU A 68 -3.04 -11.61 -5.10
CA LEU A 68 -2.96 -11.15 -6.49
C LEU A 68 -1.92 -11.94 -7.30
N ILE A 69 -0.77 -12.26 -6.72
CA ILE A 69 0.27 -13.08 -7.38
C ILE A 69 -0.25 -14.49 -7.64
N GLU A 70 -0.99 -15.07 -6.69
CA GLU A 70 -1.60 -16.39 -6.88
C GLU A 70 -2.65 -16.36 -8.00
N GLN A 71 -3.54 -15.37 -8.00
CA GLN A 71 -4.54 -15.18 -9.04
C GLN A 71 -3.93 -14.97 -10.42
N GLU A 72 -2.85 -14.19 -10.52
CA GLU A 72 -2.10 -14.00 -11.76
C GLU A 72 -1.56 -15.34 -12.30
N LYS A 73 -0.90 -16.13 -11.44
CA LYS A 73 -0.37 -17.44 -11.83
C LYS A 73 -1.46 -18.39 -12.30
N LEU A 74 -2.58 -18.47 -11.57
CA LEU A 74 -3.72 -19.29 -11.97
C LEU A 74 -4.30 -18.85 -13.32
N THR A 75 -4.37 -17.55 -13.57
CA THR A 75 -4.86 -17.00 -14.83
C THR A 75 -3.91 -17.34 -15.98
N GLN A 76 -2.60 -17.19 -15.80
CA GLN A 76 -1.61 -17.57 -16.81
C GLN A 76 -1.68 -19.07 -17.17
N VAL A 77 -1.90 -19.93 -16.17
CA VAL A 77 -2.13 -21.36 -16.39
C VAL A 77 -3.43 -21.60 -17.17
N GLY A 78 -4.53 -20.95 -16.78
CA GLY A 78 -5.82 -21.07 -17.47
C GLY A 78 -5.75 -20.64 -18.94
N VAL A 79 -5.14 -19.48 -19.22
CA VAL A 79 -4.93 -18.97 -20.59
C VAL A 79 -4.12 -19.98 -21.41
N ARG A 80 -3.05 -20.54 -20.84
CA ARG A 80 -2.22 -21.53 -21.53
C ARG A 80 -3.01 -22.80 -21.87
N LEU A 81 -3.78 -23.31 -20.92
CA LEU A 81 -4.61 -24.51 -21.14
C LEU A 81 -5.67 -24.28 -22.22
N LEU A 82 -6.35 -23.13 -22.20
CA LEU A 82 -7.33 -22.79 -23.22
C LEU A 82 -6.69 -22.59 -24.59
N TRP A 83 -5.49 -21.99 -24.63
CA TRP A 83 -4.73 -21.88 -25.88
C TRP A 83 -4.33 -23.24 -26.44
N GLU A 84 -3.78 -24.13 -25.61
CA GLU A 84 -3.43 -25.50 -26.00
C GLU A 84 -4.66 -26.26 -26.51
N ALA A 85 -5.80 -26.17 -25.81
CA ALA A 85 -7.05 -26.77 -26.24
C ALA A 85 -7.55 -26.22 -27.58
N ALA A 86 -7.47 -24.89 -27.78
CA ALA A 86 -7.84 -24.25 -29.03
C ALA A 86 -6.93 -24.68 -30.19
N VAL A 87 -5.62 -24.80 -29.94
CA VAL A 87 -4.62 -25.28 -30.93
C VAL A 87 -4.89 -26.74 -31.30
N GLU A 88 -5.13 -27.61 -30.34
CA GLU A 88 -5.48 -29.02 -30.61
C GLU A 88 -6.76 -29.13 -31.43
N ALA A 89 -7.79 -28.35 -31.09
CA ALA A 89 -9.06 -28.33 -31.83
C ALA A 89 -8.90 -27.82 -33.28
N LEU A 90 -7.94 -26.92 -33.51
CA LEU A 90 -7.61 -26.37 -34.83
C LEU A 90 -6.54 -27.19 -35.57
N TRP A 91 -5.96 -28.23 -34.97
CA TRP A 91 -4.87 -29.01 -35.57
C TRP A 91 -5.29 -29.77 -36.85
N GLU A 92 -6.56 -30.15 -36.97
CA GLU A 92 -7.10 -30.77 -38.18
C GLU A 92 -7.16 -29.80 -39.39
N GLU A 93 -7.02 -28.50 -39.14
CA GLU A 93 -7.16 -27.44 -40.13
C GLU A 93 -5.80 -27.13 -40.77
N ARG A 94 -5.40 -27.96 -41.75
CA ARG A 94 -4.12 -27.91 -42.49
C ARG A 94 -3.75 -26.57 -43.15
N TRP A 95 -4.65 -25.59 -43.18
CA TRP A 95 -4.45 -24.27 -43.78
C TRP A 95 -4.10 -23.18 -42.75
N MET A 96 -4.18 -23.46 -41.45
CA MET A 96 -3.94 -22.47 -40.40
C MET A 96 -2.53 -22.63 -39.80
N GLN A 97 -1.72 -21.57 -39.87
CA GLN A 97 -0.43 -21.54 -39.19
C GLN A 97 -0.62 -21.21 -37.72
N MET A 98 -0.25 -22.14 -36.84
CA MET A 98 -0.32 -21.94 -35.39
C MET A 98 0.67 -20.86 -34.96
N LYS A 99 0.15 -19.85 -34.25
CA LYS A 99 0.96 -18.82 -33.62
C LYS A 99 1.38 -19.29 -32.21
N PRO A 100 2.44 -18.72 -31.62
CA PRO A 100 2.71 -18.92 -30.20
C PRO A 100 1.54 -18.37 -29.35
N VAL A 101 1.51 -18.78 -28.07
CA VAL A 101 0.61 -18.19 -27.06
C VAL A 101 0.72 -16.66 -27.14
N PRO A 102 -0.39 -15.92 -27.20
CA PRO A 102 -0.35 -14.46 -27.25
C PRO A 102 0.31 -13.87 -26.01
N GLU A 103 1.14 -12.85 -26.20
CA GLU A 103 1.72 -12.08 -25.09
C GLU A 103 0.64 -11.24 -24.39
N PRO A 104 0.81 -10.94 -23.09
CA PRO A 104 -0.08 -10.04 -22.38
C PRO A 104 -0.16 -8.66 -23.06
N ASP A 105 -1.37 -8.14 -23.24
CA ASP A 105 -1.62 -6.81 -23.81
C ASP A 105 -1.75 -5.75 -22.71
N GLU A 106 -0.74 -4.90 -22.56
CA GLU A 106 -0.72 -3.82 -21.58
C GLU A 106 -1.65 -2.63 -21.92
N SER A 107 -2.17 -2.57 -23.15
CA SER A 107 -3.08 -1.49 -23.58
C SER A 107 -4.52 -1.69 -23.10
N VAL A 108 -4.82 -2.86 -22.51
CA VAL A 108 -6.14 -3.22 -22.03
C VAL A 108 -6.52 -2.38 -20.79
N PRO A 109 -7.70 -1.73 -20.77
CA PRO A 109 -8.12 -0.91 -19.64
C PRO A 109 -8.17 -1.70 -18.32
N ALA A 110 -7.85 -1.05 -17.21
CA ALA A 110 -8.06 -1.66 -15.90
C ALA A 110 -9.56 -1.91 -15.66
N ARG A 111 -9.94 -3.19 -15.52
CA ARG A 111 -11.29 -3.66 -15.17
C ARG A 111 -11.18 -4.79 -14.15
N ASP A 112 -12.31 -5.24 -13.60
CA ASP A 112 -12.33 -6.43 -12.76
C ASP A 112 -11.82 -7.63 -13.57
N GLN A 113 -10.87 -8.38 -13.00
CA GLN A 113 -10.29 -9.58 -13.61
C GLN A 113 -11.37 -10.61 -13.99
N ARG A 114 -12.47 -10.67 -13.23
CA ARG A 114 -13.60 -11.57 -13.51
C ARG A 114 -14.25 -11.29 -14.85
N ASP A 115 -14.27 -10.03 -15.29
CA ASP A 115 -14.83 -9.65 -16.59
C ASP A 115 -13.96 -10.22 -17.73
N TYR A 116 -12.64 -10.19 -17.57
CA TYR A 116 -11.71 -10.76 -18.54
C TYR A 116 -11.76 -12.29 -18.58
N LEU A 117 -11.84 -12.94 -17.41
CA LEU A 117 -12.01 -14.40 -17.34
C LEU A 117 -13.31 -14.84 -18.01
N THR A 118 -14.41 -14.14 -17.74
CA THR A 118 -15.71 -14.42 -18.38
C THR A 118 -15.64 -14.22 -19.89
N ALA A 119 -15.00 -13.13 -20.35
CA ALA A 119 -14.84 -12.87 -21.77
C ALA A 119 -13.98 -13.95 -22.47
N MET A 120 -12.94 -14.44 -21.79
CA MET A 120 -12.08 -15.52 -22.28
C MET A 120 -12.86 -16.83 -22.43
N ASP A 121 -13.65 -17.22 -21.42
CA ASP A 121 -14.49 -18.42 -21.47
C ASP A 121 -15.53 -18.35 -22.60
N VAL A 122 -16.18 -17.19 -22.76
CA VAL A 122 -17.15 -16.94 -23.84
C VAL A 122 -16.48 -17.04 -25.21
N ALA A 123 -15.27 -16.48 -25.37
CA ALA A 123 -14.53 -16.56 -26.62
C ALA A 123 -14.16 -18.00 -26.97
N TYR A 124 -13.74 -18.79 -25.99
CA TYR A 124 -13.42 -20.20 -26.18
C TYR A 124 -14.67 -21.04 -26.54
N GLN A 125 -15.80 -20.84 -25.85
CA GLN A 125 -17.07 -21.51 -26.20
C GLN A 125 -17.52 -21.15 -27.63
N SER A 126 -17.36 -19.89 -28.03
CA SER A 126 -17.67 -19.47 -29.41
C SER A 126 -16.78 -20.16 -30.45
N LEU A 127 -15.52 -20.46 -30.11
CA LEU A 127 -14.62 -21.23 -30.98
C LEU A 127 -15.13 -22.66 -31.14
N GLU A 128 -15.42 -23.36 -30.03
CA GLU A 128 -15.93 -24.72 -30.05
C GLU A 128 -17.23 -24.83 -30.86
N ASP A 129 -18.18 -23.93 -30.63
CA ASP A 129 -19.46 -23.87 -31.37
C ASP A 129 -19.24 -23.72 -32.89
N THR A 130 -18.27 -22.92 -33.28
CA THR A 130 -17.94 -22.68 -34.70
C THR A 130 -17.31 -23.92 -35.33
N LEU A 131 -16.41 -24.60 -34.62
CA LEU A 131 -15.80 -25.84 -35.07
C LEU A 131 -16.82 -26.97 -35.20
N GLN A 132 -17.74 -27.11 -34.24
CA GLN A 132 -18.82 -28.10 -34.30
C GLN A 132 -19.74 -27.87 -35.50
N LYS A 133 -20.19 -26.62 -35.73
CA LYS A 133 -21.03 -26.27 -36.90
C LYS A 133 -20.34 -26.64 -38.20
N ARG A 134 -19.04 -26.36 -38.32
CA ARG A 134 -18.26 -26.67 -39.53
C ARG A 134 -18.04 -28.18 -39.73
N GLY A 135 -17.78 -28.93 -38.67
CA GLY A 135 -17.69 -30.40 -38.70
C GLY A 135 -18.98 -31.06 -39.17
N LEU A 136 -20.14 -30.57 -38.72
CA LEU A 136 -21.45 -31.03 -39.17
C LEU A 136 -21.67 -30.77 -40.67
N LEU A 137 -21.25 -29.61 -41.17
CA LEU A 137 -21.36 -29.25 -42.59
C LEU A 137 -20.45 -30.12 -43.47
N ARG A 138 -19.21 -30.41 -43.04
CA ARG A 138 -18.26 -31.28 -43.76
C ARG A 138 -18.74 -32.74 -43.82
N ARG A 139 -19.38 -33.24 -42.77
CA ARG A 139 -19.94 -34.61 -42.74
C ARG A 139 -21.13 -34.80 -43.67
N LYS A 140 -21.90 -33.74 -43.92
CA LYS A 140 -23.09 -33.78 -44.79
C LYS A 140 -22.75 -33.68 -46.29
N SER A 141 -21.56 -33.21 -46.64
CA SER A 141 -21.09 -33.07 -48.03
C SER A 141 -20.26 -34.26 -48.56
N SER A 142 -20.15 -35.35 -47.78
CA SER A 142 -19.47 -36.60 -48.17
C SER A 142 -20.49 -37.73 -48.25
#